data_AF-A0A3C0RCR2-F1
#
_entry.id   AF-A0A3C0RCR2-F1
#
_cell.length_a   1.000
_cell.length_b   1.000
_cell.length_c   1.000
_cell.angle_alpha   90.00
_cell.angle_beta   90.00
_cell.angle_gamma   90.00
#
_symmetry.space_group_name_H-M   'P 1'
#
loop_
_entity.id
_entity.type
_entity.pdbx_description
1 polymer ?
#
loop_
_entity_poly.entity_id
_entity_poly.type
_entity_poly.pdbx_seq_one_letter_code
_entity_poly.pdbx_strand_id
1 'polypeptide(L)' 'NQIAVVLIRSLEDYPIEEYANKLFREWGIGNKKTNNGVLLIAAIDDRKVRIEVGYGLEGAIPDIVANNIIRYELGPSFK' A
#
# COMPACT_ATOMS: atom_id res chain seq x y z
N ASN A 1 -15.58 -1.63 -1.13
CA ASN A 1 -14.13 -1.41 -0.97
C ASN A 1 -13.41 -2.61 -1.55
N GLN A 2 -12.21 -2.41 -2.04
CA GLN A 2 -11.35 -3.50 -2.50
C GLN A 2 -9.99 -3.36 -1.81
N ILE A 3 -9.47 -4.46 -1.29
CA ILE A 3 -8.15 -4.49 -0.67
C ILE A 3 -7.33 -5.54 -1.42
N ALA A 4 -6.14 -5.16 -1.87
CA ALA A 4 -5.15 -6.06 -2.44
C ALA A 4 -3.94 -6.12 -1.52
N VAL A 5 -3.36 -7.32 -1.39
CA VAL A 5 -2.11 -7.55 -0.66
C VAL A 5 -1.11 -8.15 -1.63
N VAL A 6 0.06 -7.52 -1.74
CA VAL A 6 1.13 -7.91 -2.66
C VAL A 6 2.39 -8.16 -1.87
N LEU A 7 2.96 -9.35 -2.05
CA LEU A 7 4.24 -9.74 -1.48
C LEU A 7 5.22 -9.95 -2.63
N ILE A 8 6.34 -9.23 -2.60
CA ILE A 8 7.44 -9.38 -3.54
C ILE A 8 8.73 -9.64 -2.78
N ARG A 9 9.72 -10.23 -3.45
CA ARG A 9 11.02 -10.49 -2.83
C ARG A 9 11.77 -9.17 -2.59
N SER A 10 12.00 -8.40 -3.66
CA SER A 10 12.72 -7.12 -3.63
C SER A 10 12.12 -6.16 -4.65
N LEU A 11 12.35 -4.86 -4.46
CA LEU A 11 12.08 -3.79 -5.41
C LEU A 11 13.25 -3.54 -6.35
N GLU A 12 14.39 -4.21 -6.17
CA GLU A 12 15.60 -4.01 -6.99
C GLU A 12 16.00 -2.52 -7.06
N ASP A 13 16.08 -1.88 -5.88
CA ASP A 13 16.34 -0.44 -5.69
C ASP A 13 15.29 0.53 -6.23
N TYR A 14 14.19 0.04 -6.80
CA TYR A 14 13.08 0.89 -7.24
C TYR A 14 12.33 1.51 -6.03
N PRO A 15 11.91 2.79 -6.07
CA PRO A 15 11.15 3.41 -4.98
C PRO A 15 9.81 2.71 -4.74
N ILE A 16 9.51 2.34 -3.49
CA ILE A 16 8.28 1.61 -3.14
C ILE A 16 7.03 2.45 -3.40
N GLU A 17 7.14 3.77 -3.27
CA GLU A 17 6.08 4.73 -3.50
C GLU A 17 5.63 4.73 -4.96
N GLU A 18 6.59 4.84 -5.88
CA GLU A 18 6.33 4.79 -7.31
C GLU A 18 5.81 3.41 -7.73
N TYR A 19 6.39 2.34 -7.17
CA TYR A 19 5.98 0.97 -7.50
C TYR A 19 4.52 0.74 -7.11
N ALA A 20 4.18 1.08 -5.87
CA ALA A 20 2.83 0.91 -5.34
C ALA A 20 1.81 1.74 -6.13
N ASN A 21 2.11 3.01 -6.44
CA ASN A 21 1.19 3.85 -7.18
C ASN A 21 0.96 3.33 -8.62
N LYS A 22 2.04 2.93 -9.31
CA LYS A 22 1.95 2.34 -10.64
C LYS A 22 1.12 1.05 -10.62
N LEU A 23 1.42 0.14 -9.69
CA LEU A 23 0.70 -1.13 -9.54
C LEU A 23 -0.78 -0.91 -9.22
N PHE A 24 -1.08 0.02 -8.30
CA PHE A 24 -2.44 0.37 -7.92
C PHE A 24 -3.28 0.82 -9.12
N ARG A 25 -2.71 1.68 -9.96
CA ARG A 25 -3.34 2.18 -11.19
C ARG A 25 -3.48 1.10 -12.25
N GLU A 26 -2.42 0.34 -12.49
CA GLU A 26 -2.37 -0.71 -13.52
C GLU A 26 -3.39 -1.81 -13.25
N TRP A 27 -3.52 -2.23 -11.98
CA TRP A 27 -4.51 -3.23 -11.58
C TRP A 27 -5.91 -2.65 -11.39
N GLY A 28 -6.06 -1.33 -11.43
CA GLY A 28 -7.33 -0.64 -11.23
C GLY A 28 -7.97 -0.99 -9.88
N ILE A 29 -7.17 -0.97 -8.81
CA ILE A 29 -7.61 -1.41 -7.48
C ILE A 29 -8.70 -0.47 -6.96
N GLY A 30 -9.87 -1.03 -6.68
CA GLY A 30 -11.06 -0.30 -6.24
C GLY A 30 -12.09 -0.11 -7.36
N ASN A 31 -13.19 0.55 -7.02
CA ASN A 31 -14.22 0.86 -7.99
C ASN A 31 -13.95 2.20 -8.70
N LYS A 32 -14.14 2.24 -10.03
CA LYS A 32 -13.93 3.44 -10.86
C LYS A 32 -14.73 4.68 -10.45
N LYS A 33 -15.90 4.51 -9.83
CA LYS A 33 -16.77 5.61 -9.39
C LYS A 33 -16.43 6.08 -7.98
N THR A 34 -16.12 5.14 -7.08
CA THR A 34 -15.97 5.45 -5.65
C THR A 34 -14.52 5.48 -5.18
N ASN A 35 -13.54 5.11 -6.01
CA ASN A 35 -12.10 5.14 -5.70
C ASN A 35 -11.74 4.54 -4.32
N ASN A 36 -12.39 3.42 -3.98
CA ASN A 36 -12.34 2.81 -2.65
C ASN A 36 -11.42 1.58 -2.58
N GLY A 37 -10.26 1.71 -3.21
CA GLY A 37 -9.20 0.71 -3.22
C GLY A 37 -8.15 0.96 -2.14
N VAL A 38 -7.56 -0.12 -1.64
CA VAL A 38 -6.36 -0.10 -0.79
C VAL A 38 -5.39 -1.16 -1.31
N LEU A 39 -4.11 -0.81 -1.44
CA LEU A 39 -3.03 -1.74 -1.72
C LEU A 39 -2.08 -1.77 -0.52
N LEU A 40 -1.91 -2.94 0.09
CA LEU A 40 -0.77 -3.21 0.96
C LEU A 40 0.30 -3.93 0.14
N ILE A 41 1.49 -3.36 0.06
CA ILE A 41 2.64 -4.01 -0.58
C ILE A 41 3.78 -4.17 0.41
N ALA A 42 4.40 -5.35 0.43
CA ALA A 42 5.62 -5.62 1.19
C ALA A 42 6.71 -6.23 0.29
N ALA A 43 7.88 -5.61 0.31
CA ALA A 43 9.11 -6.13 -0.26
C ALA A 43 9.95 -6.73 0.86
N ILE A 44 9.96 -8.06 0.93
CA ILE A 44 10.42 -8.81 2.10
C ILE A 44 11.92 -8.64 2.34
N ASP A 45 12.73 -8.81 1.29
CA ASP A 45 14.19 -8.76 1.38
C ASP A 45 14.68 -7.32 1.64
N ASP A 46 13.94 -6.33 1.11
CA ASP A 46 14.24 -4.90 1.30
C ASP A 46 13.74 -4.36 2.64
N ARG A 47 12.90 -5.12 3.36
CA ARG A 47 12.21 -4.72 4.59
C ARG A 47 11.41 -3.42 4.42
N LYS A 48 10.79 -3.24 3.26
CA LYS A 48 9.94 -2.09 2.95
C LYS A 48 8.48 -2.51 2.87
N VAL A 49 7.60 -1.70 3.45
CA VAL A 49 6.15 -1.91 3.40
C VAL A 49 5.46 -0.57 3.13
N ARG A 50 4.39 -0.61 2.33
CA ARG A 50 3.60 0.58 1.99
C ARG A 50 2.12 0.23 1.89
N ILE A 51 1.29 1.19 2.29
CA ILE A 51 -0.14 1.20 2.06
C ILE A 51 -0.45 2.35 1.08
N GLU A 52 -1.03 2.02 -0.07
CA GLU A 52 -1.57 3.00 -1.02
C GLU A 52 -3.09 3.04 -0.87
N VAL A 53 -3.65 4.23 -0.68
CA VAL A 53 -5.09 4.43 -0.41
C VAL A 53 -5.71 5.21 -1.57
N GLY A 54 -6.84 4.73 -2.09
CA GLY A 54 -7.61 5.46 -3.09
C GLY A 54 -8.34 6.65 -2.48
N TYR A 55 -8.51 7.71 -3.29
CA TYR A 55 -9.10 8.99 -2.86
C TYR A 55 -10.43 8.87 -2.10
N GLY A 56 -11.29 7.92 -2.49
CA GLY A 56 -12.58 7.72 -1.84
C GLY A 56 -12.51 7.17 -0.41
N LEU A 57 -11.32 6.79 0.05
CA LEU A 57 -11.06 6.31 1.40
C LEU A 57 -10.17 7.26 2.21
N GLU A 58 -9.69 8.40 1.68
CA GLU A 58 -8.82 9.32 2.42
C GLU A 58 -9.45 9.86 3.70
N GLY A 59 -10.78 10.04 3.73
CA GLY A 59 -11.50 10.46 4.94
C GLY A 59 -11.54 9.37 6.03
N ALA A 60 -11.50 8.09 5.64
CA ALA A 60 -11.55 6.95 6.57
C ALA A 60 -10.16 6.43 6.94
N ILE A 61 -9.22 6.48 5.99
CA ILE A 61 -7.82 6.07 6.13
C ILE A 61 -6.93 7.21 5.62
N PRO A 62 -6.78 8.30 6.39
CA PRO A 62 -5.81 9.35 6.08
C PRO A 62 -4.37 8.82 6.17
N ASP A 63 -3.43 9.55 5.58
CA ASP A 63 -1.99 9.21 5.61
C ASP A 63 -1.46 8.91 7.01
N ILE A 64 -1.89 9.66 8.04
CA ILE A 64 -1.47 9.42 9.43
C ILE A 64 -1.92 8.05 9.94
N VAL A 65 -3.11 7.60 9.56
CA VAL A 65 -3.64 6.28 9.94
C VAL A 65 -2.89 5.18 9.22
N ALA A 66 -2.67 5.32 7.91
CA ALA A 66 -1.88 4.37 7.13
C ALA A 66 -0.45 4.23 7.68
N ASN A 67 0.20 5.35 8.00
CA ASN A 67 1.54 5.36 8.59
C ASN A 67 1.57 4.73 9.98
N ASN A 68 0.55 4.94 10.81
CA ASN A 68 0.45 4.30 12.11
C ASN A 68 0.32 2.78 11.99
N ILE A 69 -0.51 2.28 11.07
CA ILE A 69 -0.64 0.83 10.79
C ILE A 69 0.72 0.27 10.38
N ILE A 70 1.41 0.93 9.44
CA ILE A 70 2.75 0.52 9.01
C ILE A 70 3.72 0.47 10.19
N ARG A 71 3.77 1.51 11.02
CA ARG A 71 4.77 1.64 12.09
C ARG A 71 4.53 0.70 13.26
N TYR A 72 3.27 0.59 13.71
CA TYR A 72 2.94 -0.06 14.98
C TYR A 72 2.41 -1.48 14.82
N GLU A 73 1.69 -1.78 13.73
CA GLU A 73 1.10 -3.10 13.50
C GLU A 73 2.00 -3.97 12.61
N LEU A 74 2.51 -3.41 11.51
CA LEU A 74 3.31 -4.17 10.54
C LEU A 74 4.80 -4.17 10.90
N GLY A 75 5.36 -2.99 11.17
CA GLY A 75 6.78 -2.76 11.44
C GLY A 75 7.44 -3.74 12.41
N PRO A 76 6.81 -4.13 13.55
CA PRO A 76 7.38 -5.13 14.45
C PRO A 76 7.67 -6.50 13.81
N SER A 77 6.90 -6.88 12.78
CA SER A 77 7.05 -8.16 12.08
C SER A 77 8.14 -8.14 11.00
N PHE A 78 8.65 -6.96 10.63
CA PHE A 78 9.71 -6.77 9.62
C PHE A 78 11.09 -6.47 10.26
N LYS A 79 11.23 -6.59 11.59
CA LYS A 79 12.49 -6.38 12.31
C LYS A 79 13.38 -7.63 12.29
#